data_AF-H2Z3R9-F1
#
_entry.id   AF-H2Z3R9-F1
#
_cell.length_a   1.000
_cell.length_b   1.000
_cell.length_c   1.000
_cell.angle_alpha   90.00
_cell.angle_beta   90.00
_cell.angle_gamma   90.00
#
_symmetry.space_group_name_H-M   'P 1'
#
loop_
_entity.id
_entity.type
_entity.pdbx_description
1 polymer ?
#
loop_
_entity_poly.entity_id
_entity_poly.type
_entity_poly.pdbx_seq_one_letter_code
_entity_poly.pdbx_strand_id
1 'polypeptide(L)'
;MSKNALIFPSTLNYRVSVNDSLSLRMILAQRVPIDELVWYHLFNFRTPRRLGGGQLQMNIRSVKYDDRGPYLVFFPVNNPTRRVLLQGLTMVVVRKCIAGKYGRGCELSCPPCENGAICDDNSGSCICPPGFKGELC
;
A
#
# COMPACT_ATOMS: atom_id res chain seq x y z
N MET A 1 3.94 0.23 -16.41
CA MET A 1 2.85 1.20 -16.17
C MET A 1 2.58 1.96 -17.48
N SER A 2 1.34 2.34 -17.76
CA SER A 2 0.98 3.04 -19.01
C SER A 2 1.64 4.42 -19.07
N LYS A 3 2.24 4.78 -20.22
CA LYS A 3 2.82 6.11 -20.46
C LYS A 3 1.78 7.24 -20.42
N ASN A 4 0.50 6.89 -20.55
CA ASN A 4 -0.62 7.83 -20.61
C ASN A 4 -1.49 7.81 -19.34
N ALA A 5 -1.01 7.23 -18.25
CA ALA A 5 -1.71 7.30 -16.98
C ALA A 5 -1.73 8.74 -16.44
N LEU A 6 -2.84 9.17 -15.84
CA LEU A 6 -2.97 10.49 -15.19
C LEU A 6 -2.88 10.41 -13.67
N ILE A 7 -3.01 9.21 -13.10
CA ILE A 7 -2.94 8.96 -11.66
C ILE A 7 -1.87 7.90 -11.40
N PHE A 8 -1.01 8.19 -10.44
CA PHE A 8 0.10 7.33 -10.06
C PHE A 8 0.15 7.17 -8.54
N PRO A 9 0.49 6.00 -8.02
CA PRO A 9 0.74 5.84 -6.59
C PRO A 9 1.99 6.63 -6.19
N SER A 10 1.94 7.32 -5.05
CA SER A 10 3.16 7.91 -4.48
C SER A 10 4.15 6.83 -4.02
N THR A 11 3.65 5.62 -3.74
CA THR A 11 4.44 4.49 -3.27
C THR A 11 3.92 3.22 -3.93
N LEU A 12 4.79 2.48 -4.61
CA LEU A 12 4.43 1.24 -5.31
C LEU A 12 4.15 0.09 -4.35
N ASN A 13 4.90 0.00 -3.25
CA ASN A 13 4.80 -1.06 -2.25
C ASN A 13 4.77 -0.45 -0.85
N TYR A 14 3.60 -0.39 -0.23
CA TYR A 14 3.46 -0.06 1.19
C TYR A 14 3.77 -1.31 2.01
N ARG A 15 4.62 -1.14 3.02
CA ARG A 15 4.96 -2.19 3.98
C ARG A 15 4.53 -1.73 5.36
N VAL A 16 3.66 -2.50 5.99
CA VAL A 16 3.08 -2.19 7.30
C VAL A 16 2.93 -3.47 8.12
N SER A 17 2.75 -3.29 9.42
CA SER A 17 2.43 -4.36 10.36
C SER A 17 0.93 -4.34 10.70
N VAL A 18 0.39 -5.43 11.23
CA VAL A 18 -0.97 -5.40 11.80
C VAL A 18 -1.08 -4.33 12.88
N ASN A 19 -2.27 -3.74 13.00
CA ASN A 19 -2.61 -2.61 13.87
C ASN A 19 -1.96 -1.26 13.53
N ASP A 20 -1.07 -1.19 12.54
CA ASP A 20 -0.57 0.09 12.05
C ASP A 20 -1.69 0.91 11.40
N SER A 21 -1.41 2.20 11.18
CA SER A 21 -2.24 3.07 10.35
C SER A 21 -1.57 3.29 9.00
N LEU A 22 -2.31 3.04 7.92
CA LEU A 22 -1.81 3.14 6.55
C LEU A 22 -2.57 4.22 5.77
N SER A 23 -1.82 5.03 5.03
CA SER A 23 -2.34 6.07 4.15
C SER A 23 -1.89 5.81 2.72
N LEU A 24 -2.75 5.20 1.92
CA LEU A 24 -2.50 5.03 0.49
C LEU A 24 -2.69 6.37 -0.21
N ARG A 25 -1.70 6.82 -0.98
CA ARG A 25 -1.72 8.13 -1.61
C ARG A 25 -1.44 8.02 -3.10
N MET A 26 -2.14 8.87 -3.84
CA MET A 26 -1.99 9.02 -5.28
C MET A 26 -1.54 10.44 -5.63
N ILE A 27 -0.90 10.56 -6.78
CA ILE A 27 -0.39 11.81 -7.35
C ILE A 27 -0.95 11.91 -8.77
N LEU A 28 -1.27 13.14 -9.20
CA LEU A 28 -1.73 13.42 -10.55
C LEU A 28 -0.59 13.97 -11.40
N ALA A 29 -0.44 13.45 -12.62
CA ALA A 29 0.55 13.97 -13.56
C ALA A 29 0.19 15.36 -14.12
N GLN A 30 -1.08 15.74 -14.07
CA GLN A 30 -1.55 17.06 -14.52
C GLN A 30 -2.74 17.51 -13.66
N ARG A 31 -3.01 18.84 -13.62
CA ARG A 31 -4.17 19.38 -12.90
C ARG A 31 -5.46 19.01 -13.62
N VAL A 32 -6.10 17.95 -13.17
CA VAL A 32 -7.39 17.47 -13.68
C VAL A 32 -8.43 17.57 -12.57
N PRO A 33 -9.64 18.13 -12.82
CA PRO A 33 -10.72 18.09 -11.84
C PRO A 33 -11.11 16.64 -11.55
N ILE A 34 -11.06 16.27 -10.28
CA ILE A 34 -11.45 14.95 -9.78
C ILE A 34 -12.71 15.12 -8.97
N ASP A 35 -13.81 14.61 -9.50
CA ASP A 35 -15.10 14.64 -8.83
C ASP A 35 -15.24 13.45 -7.85
N GLU A 36 -14.64 12.31 -8.19
CA GLU A 36 -14.65 11.08 -7.38
C GLU A 36 -13.44 10.21 -7.74
N LEU A 37 -12.88 9.51 -6.74
CA LEU A 37 -11.97 8.38 -6.94
C LEU A 37 -12.53 7.14 -6.27
N VAL A 38 -12.37 5.99 -6.93
CA VAL A 38 -12.80 4.71 -6.38
C VAL A 38 -11.60 3.81 -6.18
N TRP A 39 -11.46 3.29 -4.96
CA TRP A 39 -10.44 2.33 -4.56
C TRP A 39 -11.04 0.93 -4.45
N TYR A 40 -10.34 -0.06 -5.00
CA TYR A 40 -10.67 -1.48 -4.92
C TYR A 40 -9.51 -2.26 -4.33
N HIS A 41 -9.82 -3.11 -3.35
CA HIS A 41 -8.93 -4.17 -2.92
C HIS A 41 -9.15 -5.39 -3.81
N LEU A 42 -8.15 -5.78 -4.61
CA LEU A 42 -8.32 -6.85 -5.62
C LEU A 42 -8.39 -8.26 -5.02
N PHE A 43 -8.16 -8.44 -3.72
CA PHE A 43 -8.44 -9.73 -3.05
C PHE A 43 -9.74 -9.72 -2.25
N ASN A 44 -10.37 -8.56 -2.06
CA ASN A 44 -11.64 -8.43 -1.36
C ASN A 44 -12.56 -7.45 -2.11
N PHE A 45 -13.08 -7.89 -3.25
CA PHE A 45 -13.90 -7.10 -4.18
C PHE A 45 -15.24 -6.63 -3.63
N ARG A 46 -15.64 -7.05 -2.41
CA ARG A 46 -17.01 -6.91 -1.92
C ARG A 46 -17.39 -5.45 -1.63
N THR A 47 -16.44 -4.59 -1.28
CA THR A 47 -16.74 -3.20 -0.90
C THR A 47 -15.67 -2.22 -1.41
N PRO A 48 -15.86 -1.61 -2.60
CA PRO A 48 -15.01 -0.51 -3.02
C PRO A 48 -15.16 0.69 -2.10
N ARG A 49 -14.05 1.38 -1.84
CA ARG A 49 -14.05 2.65 -1.10
C ARG A 49 -14.12 3.79 -2.08
N ARG A 50 -15.23 4.53 -2.05
CA ARG A 50 -15.45 5.74 -2.83
C ARG A 50 -15.02 6.95 -2.01
N LEU A 51 -14.15 7.76 -2.57
CA LEU A 51 -13.67 9.01 -1.97
C LEU A 51 -14.20 10.19 -2.79
N GLY A 52 -14.60 11.25 -2.09
CA GLY A 52 -15.14 12.46 -2.70
C GLY A 52 -14.08 13.24 -3.48
N GLY A 53 -14.52 14.31 -4.17
CA GLY A 53 -13.66 15.14 -4.99
C GLY A 53 -12.44 15.69 -4.24
N GLY A 54 -11.28 15.68 -4.89
CA GLY A 54 -10.00 16.13 -4.31
C GLY A 54 -9.34 15.15 -3.32
N GLN A 55 -9.98 14.05 -2.94
CA GLN A 55 -9.40 13.07 -2.02
C GLN A 55 -8.51 12.05 -2.75
N LEU A 56 -7.21 12.34 -2.80
CA LEU A 56 -6.17 11.44 -3.37
C LEU A 56 -5.62 10.43 -2.36
N GLN A 57 -6.14 10.41 -1.13
CA GLN A 57 -5.61 9.62 -0.03
C GLN A 57 -6.70 8.77 0.61
N MET A 58 -6.45 7.46 0.73
CA MET A 58 -7.29 6.52 1.45
C MET A 58 -6.59 6.07 2.74
N ASN A 59 -7.32 6.14 3.86
CA ASN A 59 -6.80 5.76 5.16
C ASN A 59 -7.38 4.42 5.63
N ILE A 60 -6.50 3.51 6.05
CA ILE A 60 -6.82 2.25 6.72
C ILE A 60 -6.30 2.39 8.14
N ARG A 61 -7.21 2.42 9.11
CA ARG A 61 -6.88 2.43 10.54
C ARG A 61 -6.88 1.00 11.04
N SER A 62 -5.91 0.66 11.89
CA SER A 62 -5.78 -0.67 12.49
C SER A 62 -5.74 -1.78 11.43
N VAL A 63 -4.70 -1.74 10.59
CA VAL A 63 -4.51 -2.66 9.46
C VAL A 63 -4.62 -4.12 9.90
N LYS A 64 -5.36 -4.91 9.14
CA LYS A 64 -5.50 -6.37 9.30
C LYS A 64 -4.65 -7.11 8.28
N TYR A 65 -4.30 -8.35 8.57
CA TYR A 65 -3.53 -9.18 7.62
C TYR A 65 -4.25 -9.37 6.28
N ASP A 66 -5.59 -9.37 6.26
CA ASP A 66 -6.40 -9.50 5.04
C ASP A 66 -6.53 -8.19 4.24
N ASP A 67 -6.02 -7.08 4.76
CA ASP A 67 -5.84 -5.85 3.98
C ASP A 67 -4.63 -5.94 3.04
N ARG A 68 -3.89 -7.07 3.04
CA ARG A 68 -2.76 -7.31 2.12
C ARG A 68 -3.26 -7.55 0.70
N GLY A 69 -2.53 -7.01 -0.28
CA GLY A 69 -2.77 -7.27 -1.68
C GLY A 69 -2.72 -6.02 -2.55
N PRO A 70 -3.15 -6.15 -3.81
CA PRO A 70 -3.17 -5.05 -4.74
C PRO A 70 -4.37 -4.14 -4.50
N TYR A 71 -4.11 -2.84 -4.47
CA TYR A 71 -5.12 -1.79 -4.46
C TYR A 71 -5.12 -1.05 -5.78
N LEU A 72 -6.26 -1.12 -6.46
CA LEU A 72 -6.52 -0.42 -7.71
C LEU A 72 -7.29 0.86 -7.40
N VAL A 73 -6.85 1.99 -7.97
CA VAL A 73 -7.62 3.24 -8.00
C VAL A 73 -7.99 3.57 -9.43
N PHE A 74 -9.21 4.04 -9.67
CA PHE A 74 -9.64 4.47 -10.99
C PHE A 74 -10.74 5.53 -10.95
N PHE A 75 -11.02 6.13 -12.11
CA PHE A 75 -12.10 7.09 -12.32
C PHE A 75 -13.39 6.38 -12.77
N PRO A 76 -14.53 6.63 -12.12
CA PRO A 76 -15.78 5.94 -12.44
C PRO A 76 -16.26 6.23 -13.88
N VAL A 77 -16.91 5.20 -14.45
CA VAL A 77 -17.26 5.01 -15.87
C VAL A 77 -18.26 6.04 -16.42
N ASN A 78 -18.95 6.79 -15.57
CA ASN A 78 -19.87 7.86 -15.96
C ASN A 78 -19.15 9.12 -16.48
N ASN A 79 -17.81 9.11 -16.48
CA ASN A 79 -16.97 10.13 -17.09
C ASN A 79 -16.42 9.60 -18.44
N PRO A 80 -17.07 9.93 -19.58
CA PRO A 80 -16.82 9.29 -20.88
C PRO A 80 -15.41 9.50 -21.44
N THR A 81 -14.67 10.52 -20.98
CA THR A 81 -13.31 10.85 -21.43
C THR A 81 -12.21 10.02 -20.73
N ARG A 82 -12.53 9.23 -19.70
CA ARG A 82 -11.56 8.69 -18.73
C ARG A 82 -11.52 7.15 -18.58
N ARG A 83 -12.32 6.42 -19.36
CA ARG A 83 -12.67 5.00 -19.10
C ARG A 83 -11.53 3.96 -19.14
N VAL A 84 -10.39 4.19 -19.79
CA VAL A 84 -9.46 3.08 -20.13
C VAL A 84 -8.00 3.31 -19.69
N LEU A 85 -7.58 4.55 -19.38
CA LEU A 85 -6.15 4.88 -19.25
C LEU A 85 -5.68 5.22 -17.82
N LEU A 86 -6.58 5.30 -16.84
CA LEU A 86 -6.32 6.03 -15.59
C LEU A 86 -6.39 5.17 -14.33
N GLN A 87 -5.64 4.07 -14.34
CA GLN A 87 -5.61 3.15 -13.22
C GLN A 87 -4.26 3.21 -12.50
N GLY A 88 -4.30 3.61 -11.23
CA GLY A 88 -3.16 3.53 -10.33
C GLY A 88 -3.19 2.20 -9.59
N LEU A 89 -2.04 1.54 -9.45
CA LEU A 89 -1.92 0.27 -8.74
C LEU A 89 -0.83 0.40 -7.67
N THR A 90 -1.17 0.12 -6.43
CA THR A 90 -0.21 0.02 -5.33
C THR A 90 -0.38 -1.32 -4.61
N MET A 91 0.70 -1.87 -4.10
CA MET A 91 0.71 -3.09 -3.33
C MET A 91 0.80 -2.78 -1.85
N VAL A 92 -0.03 -3.45 -1.04
CA VAL A 92 0.09 -3.42 0.42
C VAL A 92 0.59 -4.78 0.87
N VAL A 93 1.73 -4.77 1.53
CA VAL A 93 2.31 -5.93 2.19
C VAL A 93 2.10 -5.75 3.69
N VAL A 94 1.38 -6.69 4.30
CA VAL A 94 1.08 -6.68 5.74
C VAL A 94 1.85 -7.80 6.42
N ARG A 95 2.68 -7.45 7.40
CA ARG A 95 3.29 -8.41 8.34
C ARG A 95 2.22 -8.88 9.32
N LYS A 96 2.15 -10.19 9.59
CA LYS A 96 1.20 -10.81 10.54
C LYS A 96 1.42 -10.36 11.98
N CYS A 97 2.65 -9.94 12.29
CA CYS A 97 3.03 -9.42 13.59
C CYS A 97 3.03 -7.90 13.63
N ILE A 98 2.81 -7.35 14.83
CA ILE A 98 3.00 -5.92 15.11
C ILE A 98 4.46 -5.52 14.87
N ALA A 99 4.70 -4.21 14.73
CA ALA A 99 6.05 -3.69 14.57
C ALA A 99 6.98 -4.17 15.71
N GLY A 100 8.19 -4.60 15.36
CA GLY A 100 9.17 -5.09 16.33
C GLY A 100 8.96 -6.52 16.83
N LYS A 101 7.95 -7.25 16.35
CA LYS A 101 7.70 -8.66 16.69
C LYS A 101 7.81 -9.59 15.49
N TYR A 102 8.15 -10.85 15.75
CA TYR A 102 8.22 -11.95 14.77
C TYR A 102 7.98 -13.32 15.43
N GLY A 103 7.96 -14.36 14.61
CA GLY A 103 7.91 -15.75 15.02
C GLY A 103 6.47 -16.25 15.24
N ARG A 104 6.36 -17.51 15.65
CA ARG A 104 5.06 -18.11 15.98
C ARG A 104 4.39 -17.32 17.10
N GLY A 105 3.15 -16.88 16.89
CA GLY A 105 2.41 -16.08 17.87
C GLY A 105 2.93 -14.66 18.07
N CYS A 106 3.93 -14.20 17.30
CA CYS A 106 4.54 -12.88 17.44
C CYS A 106 5.17 -12.62 18.82
N GLU A 107 5.68 -13.68 19.45
CA GLU A 107 6.22 -13.63 20.81
C GLU A 107 7.68 -13.14 20.84
N LEU A 108 8.43 -13.37 19.75
CA LEU A 108 9.84 -13.00 19.64
C LEU A 108 10.00 -11.54 19.21
N SER A 109 11.07 -10.90 19.68
CA SER A 109 11.37 -9.49 19.38
C SER A 109 12.38 -9.38 18.25
N CYS A 110 12.06 -8.60 17.22
CA CYS A 110 12.93 -8.39 16.06
C CYS A 110 14.30 -7.84 16.47
N PRO A 111 15.37 -8.23 15.76
CA PRO A 111 16.66 -7.58 15.90
C PRO A 111 16.58 -6.11 15.49
N PRO A 112 17.53 -5.27 15.94
CA PRO A 112 17.58 -3.85 15.58
C PRO A 112 18.09 -3.69 14.14
N CYS A 113 17.24 -4.00 13.16
CA CYS A 113 17.54 -3.79 11.76
C CYS A 113 17.87 -2.31 11.49
N GLU A 114 18.98 -2.05 10.83
CA GLU A 114 19.50 -0.72 10.51
C GLU A 114 19.10 -0.28 9.09
N ASN A 115 19.45 0.97 8.73
CA ASN A 115 19.30 1.54 7.39
C ASN A 115 17.89 1.44 6.77
N GLY A 116 16.85 1.36 7.62
CA GLY A 116 15.46 1.22 7.16
C GLY A 116 15.10 -0.19 6.69
N ALA A 117 15.90 -1.19 7.05
CA ALA A 117 15.58 -2.60 6.82
C ALA A 117 14.37 -3.05 7.63
N ILE A 118 13.72 -4.11 7.14
CA ILE A 118 12.47 -4.61 7.70
C ILE A 118 12.70 -6.03 8.20
N CYS A 119 12.35 -6.28 9.45
CA CYS A 119 12.38 -7.62 10.05
C CYS A 119 11.31 -8.52 9.41
N ASP A 120 11.70 -9.69 8.91
CA ASP A 120 10.76 -10.73 8.48
C ASP A 120 9.95 -11.24 9.67
N ASP A 121 8.64 -11.38 9.50
CA ASP A 121 7.74 -11.76 10.60
C ASP A 121 7.78 -13.27 10.91
N ASN A 122 8.38 -14.10 10.06
CA ASN A 122 8.50 -15.54 10.26
C ASN A 122 9.89 -15.92 10.80
N SER A 123 10.95 -15.45 10.15
CA SER A 123 12.33 -15.81 10.51
C SER A 123 13.00 -14.85 11.48
N GLY A 124 12.53 -13.59 11.57
CA GLY A 124 13.18 -12.54 12.35
C GLY A 124 14.42 -11.92 11.68
N SER A 125 14.76 -12.34 10.46
CA SER A 125 15.92 -11.81 9.73
C SER A 125 15.62 -10.43 9.15
N CYS A 126 16.62 -9.56 9.05
CA CYS A 126 16.47 -8.24 8.42
C CYS A 126 16.50 -8.36 6.89
N ILE A 127 15.49 -7.79 6.23
CA ILE A 127 15.42 -7.65 4.78
C ILE A 127 16.07 -6.32 4.40
N CYS A 128 17.28 -6.40 3.86
CA CYS A 128 18.10 -5.23 3.58
C CYS A 128 17.61 -4.45 2.35
N PRO A 129 17.63 -3.11 2.40
CA PRO A 129 17.45 -2.31 1.20
C PRO A 129 18.64 -2.47 0.23
N PRO A 130 18.46 -2.15 -1.06
CA PRO A 130 19.54 -2.23 -2.04
C PRO A 130 20.78 -1.45 -1.60
N GLY A 131 21.94 -2.10 -1.69
CA GLY A 131 23.23 -1.52 -1.27
C GLY A 131 23.69 -1.94 0.13
N PHE A 132 22.81 -2.54 0.94
CA PHE A 132 23.12 -3.00 2.28
C PHE A 132 23.13 -4.52 2.39
N LYS A 133 23.86 -5.06 3.38
CA LYS A 133 24.06 -6.49 3.59
C LYS A 133 24.47 -6.80 5.02
N GLY A 134 24.37 -8.07 5.41
CA GLY A 134 24.70 -8.55 6.75
C GLY A 134 23.43 -8.84 7.55
N GLU A 135 23.60 -9.27 8.80
CA GLU A 135 22.46 -9.68 9.65
C GLU A 135 21.55 -8.50 10.01
N LEU A 136 22.10 -7.28 10.12
CA LEU A 136 21.38 -6.07 10.52
C LEU A 136 21.21 -5.00 9.42
N CYS A 137 21.76 -5.20 8.21
CA CYS A 137 21.54 -4.39 6.97
C CYS A 137 22.10 -2.96 6.85
#